data_AF-A0A9P9Y7X5-F1
#
_entry.id   AF-A0A9P9Y7X5-F1
#
_cell.length_a   1.000
_cell.length_b   1.000
_cell.length_c   1.000
_cell.angle_alpha   90.00
_cell.angle_beta   90.00
_cell.angle_gamma   90.00
#
_symmetry.space_group_name_H-M   'P 1'
#
loop_
_entity.id
_entity.type
_entity.pdbx_description
1 polymer ?
#
loop_
_entity_poly.entity_id
_entity_poly.type
_entity_poly.pdbx_seq_one_letter_code
_entity_poly.pdbx_strand_id
1 'polypeptide(L)'
;MQQLNILHAKVRDMRETIPKMLEPLMHQYSTPEAAYQAFIKAVQEAQADLSDFTGLMRHEDSKAALAKAKESREQDPEGIKQWDYTEHPDWFDGKKT
;
A
#
# COMPACT_ATOMS: atom_id res chain seq x y z
N MET A 1 -1.72 -2.62 -16.50
CA MET A 1 -1.34 -1.38 -15.78
C MET A 1 -2.30 -1.03 -14.64
N GLN A 2 -3.62 -1.10 -14.82
CA GLN A 2 -4.59 -0.75 -13.77
C GLN A 2 -4.35 -1.45 -12.42
N GLN A 3 -4.07 -2.75 -12.41
CA GLN A 3 -3.80 -3.50 -11.16
C GLN A 3 -2.53 -3.09 -10.45
N LEU A 4 -1.48 -2.72 -11.19
CA LEU A 4 -0.26 -2.16 -10.60
C LEU A 4 -0.50 -0.77 -10.00
N ASN A 5 -1.35 0.05 -10.62
CA ASN A 5 -1.73 1.35 -10.08
C ASN A 5 -2.52 1.21 -8.78
N ILE A 6 -3.46 0.27 -8.71
CA ILE A 6 -4.20 -0.04 -7.48
C ILE A 6 -3.25 -0.57 -6.40
N LEU A 7 -2.35 -1.48 -6.77
CA LEU A 7 -1.34 -2.01 -5.85
C LEU A 7 -0.46 -0.89 -5.29
N HIS A 8 0.03 0.01 -6.15
CA HIS A 8 0.83 1.16 -5.74
C HIS A 8 0.08 2.09 -4.79
N ALA A 9 -1.19 2.41 -5.09
CA ALA A 9 -2.04 3.20 -4.19
C ALA A 9 -2.18 2.53 -2.81
N LYS A 10 -2.47 1.22 -2.78
CA LYS A 10 -2.60 0.45 -1.54
C LYS A 10 -1.30 0.38 -0.74
N VAL A 11 -0.13 0.22 -1.38
CA VAL A 11 1.18 0.31 -0.69
C VAL A 11 1.36 1.65 -0.01
N ARG A 12 0.97 2.74 -0.68
CA ARG A 12 1.09 4.09 -0.13
C ARG A 12 0.20 4.24 1.09
N ASP A 13 -1.03 3.76 1.02
CA ASP A 13 -2.00 3.82 2.13
C ASP A 13 -1.57 2.95 3.32
N MET A 14 -0.89 1.81 3.07
CA MET A 14 -0.32 0.96 4.13
C MET A 14 0.70 1.68 5.03
N ARG A 15 1.31 2.78 4.56
CA ARG A 15 2.23 3.58 5.40
C ARG A 15 1.50 4.22 6.59
N GLU A 16 0.19 4.42 6.48
CA GLU A 16 -0.65 4.99 7.52
C GLU A 16 -1.24 3.93 8.46
N THR A 17 -1.09 2.62 8.17
CA THR A 17 -1.73 1.55 8.94
C THR A 17 -1.32 1.56 10.41
N ILE A 18 -0.01 1.61 10.71
CA ILE A 18 0.46 1.65 12.11
C ILE A 18 -0.03 2.92 12.82
N PRO A 19 0.14 4.14 12.26
CA PRO A 19 -0.45 5.35 12.84
C PRO A 19 -1.95 5.22 13.15
N LYS A 20 -2.76 4.73 12.21
CA LYS A 20 -4.21 4.54 12.38
C LYS A 20 -4.57 3.52 13.47
N MET A 21 -3.79 2.44 13.58
CA MET A 21 -3.98 1.47 14.67
C MET A 21 -3.73 2.07 16.06
N LEU A 22 -2.79 3.02 16.17
CA LEU A 22 -2.40 3.64 17.44
C LEU A 22 -3.21 4.89 17.77
N GLU A 23 -3.84 5.52 16.78
CA GLU A 23 -4.66 6.72 16.94
C GLU A 23 -5.70 6.59 18.07
N PRO A 24 -6.43 5.47 18.23
CA PRO A 24 -7.34 5.31 19.35
C PRO A 24 -6.67 5.48 20.71
N LEU A 25 -5.41 5.06 20.88
CA LEU A 25 -4.71 5.14 22.17
C LEU A 25 -4.33 6.57 22.57
N MET A 26 -4.37 7.52 21.62
CA MET A 26 -4.06 8.93 21.86
C MET A 26 -5.28 9.72 22.35
N HIS A 27 -6.47 9.14 22.31
CA HIS A 27 -7.72 9.79 22.69
C HIS A 27 -8.05 9.58 24.18
N GLN A 28 -8.72 10.56 24.79
CA GLN A 28 -9.30 10.40 26.12
C GLN A 28 -10.68 9.74 26.01
N TYR A 29 -10.89 8.66 26.78
CA TYR A 29 -12.16 7.94 26.84
C TYR A 29 -12.78 8.08 28.22
N SER A 30 -14.11 8.09 28.25
CA SER A 30 -14.88 8.10 29.49
C SER A 30 -14.80 6.76 30.25
N THR A 31 -14.54 5.65 29.54
CA THR A 31 -14.42 4.31 30.13
C THR A 31 -13.28 3.49 29.49
N PRO A 32 -12.66 2.55 30.22
CA PRO A 32 -11.68 1.62 29.66
C PRO A 32 -12.25 0.75 28.53
N GLU A 33 -13.51 0.33 28.65
CA GLU A 33 -14.19 -0.49 27.63
C GLU A 33 -14.27 0.27 26.29
N ALA A 34 -14.61 1.57 26.32
CA ALA A 34 -14.67 2.38 25.11
C ALA A 34 -13.29 2.50 24.43
N ALA A 35 -12.22 2.64 25.20
CA ALA A 35 -10.86 2.69 24.68
C ALA A 35 -10.46 1.35 24.02
N TYR A 36 -10.78 0.23 24.68
CA TYR A 36 -10.51 -1.11 24.15
C TYR A 36 -11.26 -1.39 22.84
N GLN A 37 -12.56 -1.08 22.80
CA GLN A 37 -13.38 -1.26 21.60
C GLN A 37 -12.86 -0.42 20.42
N ALA A 38 -12.48 0.84 20.67
CA ALA A 38 -11.91 1.70 19.64
C ALA A 38 -10.58 1.16 19.10
N PHE A 39 -9.70 0.67 19.99
CA PHE A 39 -8.44 0.06 19.59
C PHE A 39 -8.63 -1.22 18.77
N ILE A 40 -9.46 -2.16 19.24
CA ILE A 40 -9.71 -3.42 18.53
C ILE A 40 -10.33 -3.18 17.16
N LYS A 41 -11.21 -2.19 17.03
CA LYS A 41 -11.75 -1.78 15.73
C LYS A 41 -10.63 -1.34 14.77
N ALA A 42 -9.72 -0.48 15.21
CA ALA A 42 -8.60 -0.03 14.38
C ALA A 42 -7.64 -1.19 14.00
N VAL A 43 -7.44 -2.16 14.90
CA VAL A 43 -6.68 -3.39 14.59
C VAL A 43 -7.39 -4.23 13.52
N GLN A 44 -8.70 -4.39 13.60
CA GLN A 44 -9.48 -5.14 12.61
C GLN A 44 -9.43 -4.47 11.23
N GLU A 45 -9.55 -3.15 11.18
CA GLU A 45 -9.42 -2.38 9.93
C GLU A 45 -8.03 -2.55 9.31
N ALA A 46 -6.97 -2.48 10.12
CA ALA A 46 -5.60 -2.73 9.66
C ALA A 46 -5.38 -4.16 9.14
N GLN A 47 -6.00 -5.17 9.77
CA GLN A 47 -5.96 -6.54 9.27
C GLN A 47 -6.66 -6.68 7.91
N ALA A 48 -7.80 -6.01 7.73
CA ALA A 48 -8.50 -5.98 6.45
C ALA A 48 -7.65 -5.33 5.35
N ASP A 49 -7.06 -4.17 5.62
CA ASP A 49 -6.17 -3.48 4.68
C ASP A 49 -4.98 -4.36 4.26
N LEU A 50 -4.37 -5.06 5.21
CA LEU A 50 -3.26 -5.97 4.95
C LEU A 50 -3.71 -7.16 4.10
N SER A 51 -4.88 -7.73 4.40
CA SER A 51 -5.45 -8.84 3.63
C SER A 51 -5.71 -8.44 2.18
N ASP A 52 -6.34 -7.28 1.98
CA ASP A 52 -6.62 -6.72 0.66
C ASP A 52 -5.33 -6.50 -0.14
N PHE A 53 -4.33 -5.86 0.46
CA PHE A 53 -3.04 -5.64 -0.17
C PHE A 53 -2.36 -6.97 -0.55
N THR A 54 -2.36 -7.94 0.37
CA THR A 54 -1.76 -9.25 0.13
C THR A 54 -2.48 -10.00 -0.98
N GLY A 55 -3.81 -9.86 -1.07
CA GLY A 55 -4.61 -10.37 -2.17
C GLY A 55 -4.19 -9.79 -3.52
N LEU A 56 -4.04 -8.47 -3.59
CA LEU A 56 -3.58 -7.77 -4.80
C LEU A 56 -2.15 -8.16 -5.21
N MET A 57 -1.25 -8.33 -4.25
CA MET A 57 0.12 -8.82 -4.49
C MET A 57 0.13 -10.24 -5.08
N ARG A 58 -0.82 -11.09 -4.65
CA ARG A 58 -0.91 -12.49 -5.08
C ARG A 58 -1.69 -12.69 -6.38
N HIS A 59 -2.30 -11.64 -6.92
CA HIS A 59 -2.95 -11.69 -8.23
C HIS A 59 -1.92 -12.03 -9.33
N GLU A 60 -2.31 -12.85 -10.30
CA GLU A 60 -1.40 -13.34 -11.33
C GLU A 60 -0.76 -12.21 -12.15
N ASP A 61 -1.54 -11.18 -12.52
CA ASP A 61 -1.01 -9.99 -13.21
C ASP A 61 0.07 -9.27 -12.41
N SER A 62 -0.12 -9.14 -11.08
CA SER A 62 0.85 -8.49 -10.19
C SER A 62 2.11 -9.33 -10.08
N LYS A 63 1.97 -10.65 -9.91
CA LYS A 63 3.11 -11.58 -9.88
C LYS A 63 3.91 -11.53 -11.17
N ALA A 64 3.26 -11.59 -12.33
CA ALA A 64 3.91 -11.58 -13.63
C ALA A 64 4.69 -10.29 -13.86
N ALA A 65 4.10 -9.14 -13.51
CA ALA A 65 4.77 -7.85 -13.62
C ALA A 65 5.99 -7.73 -12.68
N LEU A 66 5.85 -8.15 -11.42
CA LEU A 66 6.94 -8.12 -10.44
C LEU A 66 8.06 -9.11 -10.80
N ALA A 67 7.73 -10.29 -11.33
CA ALA A 67 8.69 -11.26 -11.83
C ALA A 67 9.49 -10.69 -13.01
N LYS A 68 8.82 -10.11 -14.00
CA LYS A 68 9.48 -9.44 -15.13
C LYS A 68 10.41 -8.31 -14.67
N ALA A 69 9.97 -7.50 -13.69
CA ALA A 69 10.79 -6.43 -13.12
C ALA A 69 12.02 -6.98 -12.38
N LYS A 70 11.89 -8.13 -11.72
CA LYS A 70 13.00 -8.83 -11.06
C LYS A 70 14.00 -9.38 -12.09
N GLU A 71 13.53 -10.07 -13.11
CA GLU A 71 14.37 -10.61 -14.20
C GLU A 71 15.14 -9.49 -14.90
N SER A 72 14.48 -8.37 -15.20
CA SER A 72 15.12 -7.19 -15.80
C SER A 72 16.28 -6.65 -14.93
N ARG A 73 16.12 -6.65 -13.60
CA ARG A 73 17.17 -6.22 -12.65
C ARG A 73 18.34 -7.18 -12.57
N GLU A 74 18.08 -8.47 -12.73
CA GLU A 74 19.13 -9.50 -12.72
C GLU A 74 19.93 -9.48 -14.02
N GLN A 75 19.29 -9.19 -15.15
CA GLN A 75 19.95 -9.17 -16.47
C GLN A 75 20.76 -7.88 -16.72
N ASP A 76 20.33 -6.76 -16.15
CA ASP A 76 21.02 -5.47 -16.31
C ASP A 76 21.09 -4.69 -14.98
N PRO A 77 21.99 -5.08 -14.07
CA PRO A 77 22.02 -4.51 -12.72
C PRO A 77 22.49 -3.04 -12.68
N GLU A 78 23.27 -2.60 -13.68
CA GLU A 78 23.82 -1.23 -13.73
C GLU A 78 23.16 -0.33 -14.79
N GLY A 79 22.49 -0.92 -15.80
CA GLY A 79 21.85 -0.18 -16.89
C GLY A 79 20.38 0.18 -16.65
N ILE A 80 19.79 -0.23 -15.53
CA ILE A 80 18.45 0.26 -15.15
C ILE A 80 18.55 1.73 -14.76
N LYS A 81 18.20 2.58 -15.73
CA LYS A 81 18.01 4.01 -15.51
C LYS A 81 17.00 4.22 -14.38
N GLN A 82 17.36 5.06 -13.42
CA GLN A 82 16.41 5.50 -12.39
C GLN A 82 15.20 6.16 -13.07
N TRP A 83 14.03 5.87 -12.53
CA TRP A 83 12.80 6.44 -13.04
C TRP A 83 12.79 7.97 -12.82
N ASP A 84 12.54 8.72 -13.88
CA ASP A 84 12.46 10.18 -13.89
C ASP A 84 11.05 10.62 -14.27
N TYR A 85 10.40 11.33 -13.37
CA TYR A 85 9.04 11.84 -13.56
C TYR A 85 8.95 12.90 -14.67
N THR A 86 10.06 13.57 -14.98
CA THR A 86 10.10 14.59 -16.05
C THR A 86 10.03 13.97 -17.44
N GLU A 87 10.47 12.72 -17.59
CA GLU A 87 10.44 11.98 -18.86
C GLU A 87 9.08 11.33 -19.13
N HIS A 88 8.20 11.27 -18.13
CA HIS A 88 6.90 10.62 -18.20
C HIS A 88 5.81 11.51 -17.60
N PRO A 89 5.50 12.69 -18.17
CA PRO A 89 4.61 13.69 -17.55
C PRO A 89 3.17 13.19 -17.28
N ASP A 90 2.74 12.12 -17.94
CA ASP A 90 1.46 11.43 -17.79
C ASP A 90 1.45 10.38 -16.66
N TRP A 91 2.59 10.14 -15.99
CA TRP A 91 2.70 9.14 -14.93
C TRP A 91 1.76 9.39 -13.74
N PHE A 92 1.41 10.65 -13.52
CA PHE A 92 0.46 11.10 -12.51
C PHE A 92 -0.70 11.86 -13.17
N ASP A 93 -1.45 11.15 -14.00
CA ASP A 93 -2.82 11.55 -14.33
C ASP A 93 -3.68 11.43 -13.07
N GLY A 94 -3.59 12.45 -12.20
CA GLY A 94 -4.42 12.64 -11.03
C GLY A 94 -5.88 12.93 -11.38
N LYS A 95 -6.54 12.05 -12.15
CA LYS A 95 -7.99 11.95 -12.13
C LYS A 95 -8.36 11.49 -10.72
N LYS A 96 -8.63 12.48 -9.85
CA LYS A 96 -9.34 12.26 -8.60
C LYS A 96 -10.67 11.57 -8.94
N THR A 97 -10.90 10.47 -8.21
CA THR A 97 -12.18 9.75 -8.00
C THR A 97 -12.81 9.10 -9.22
#